data_AF-A0A3D4RS73-F1
#
_entry.id   AF-A0A3D4RS73-F1
#
_cell.length_a   1.000
_cell.length_b   1.000
_cell.length_c   1.000
_cell.angle_alpha   90.00
_cell.angle_beta   90.00
_cell.angle_gamma   90.00
#
_symmetry.space_group_name_H-M   'P 1'
#
loop_
_entity.id
_entity.type
_entity.pdbx_description
1 polymer ?
#
loop_
_entity_poly.entity_id
_entity_poly.type
_entity_poly.pdbx_seq_one_letter_code
_entity_poly.pdbx_strand_id
1 'polypeptide(L)'
;MNNEGAQADCVEDSDEKQAIHARLRALEQAIERVNSPEDLEALEPEIHGCPDRLGALSLQAHIQALVDSPAQQAEEQQLMKSWPGRLRSEGYECVWIRTLSGYWIQLRVRYYRRRCHRRNGKRHKGVYAALVLLGIHERCTLGFAAMVSGWSALLNSFDEVRQVPAGARSGVRGKVHRKLTYRYAEKARAVQQAGSLWLGEGFKGRMRCIG
;
A
#
# COMPACT_ATOMS: atom_id res chain seq x y z
N MET A 1 13.70 -5.56 30.20
CA MET A 1 13.60 -4.17 29.70
C MET A 1 12.26 -4.04 29.02
N ASN A 2 11.53 -3.00 29.41
CA ASN A 2 10.07 -2.97 29.56
C ASN A 2 9.29 -3.10 28.24
N ASN A 3 8.22 -3.88 28.29
CA ASN A 3 7.33 -4.22 27.18
C ASN A 3 5.97 -3.50 27.36
N GLU A 4 6.00 -2.23 27.78
CA GLU A 4 4.78 -1.45 28.11
C GLU A 4 4.40 -0.44 27.02
N GLY A 5 5.24 -0.26 25.99
CA GLY A 5 4.95 0.68 24.89
C GLY A 5 4.13 0.10 23.73
N ALA A 6 3.78 -1.20 23.75
CA ALA A 6 3.07 -1.86 22.65
C ALA A 6 1.55 -2.00 22.89
N GLN A 7 1.07 -1.61 24.07
CA GLN A 7 -0.32 -1.80 24.48
C GLN A 7 -1.18 -0.55 24.29
N ALA A 8 -0.57 0.61 24.03
CA ALA A 8 -1.27 1.87 23.75
C ALA A 8 -1.88 1.91 22.34
N ASP A 9 -1.17 1.42 21.32
CA ASP A 9 -1.63 1.48 19.92
C ASP A 9 -2.84 0.56 19.62
N CYS A 10 -3.02 -0.54 20.38
CA CYS A 10 -4.10 -1.50 20.14
C CYS A 10 -5.48 -1.01 20.63
N VAL A 11 -5.52 -0.08 21.59
CA VAL A 11 -6.77 0.47 22.13
C VAL A 11 -7.35 1.52 21.19
N GLU A 12 -6.48 2.32 20.55
CA GLU A 12 -6.88 3.38 19.62
C GLU A 12 -7.61 2.84 18.38
N ASP A 13 -7.16 1.72 17.81
CA ASP A 13 -7.79 1.10 16.63
C ASP A 13 -9.21 0.57 16.90
N SER A 14 -9.51 0.11 18.13
CA SER A 14 -10.83 -0.42 18.49
C SER A 14 -11.84 0.71 18.68
N ASP A 15 -11.45 1.77 19.39
CA ASP A 15 -12.29 2.94 19.64
C ASP A 15 -12.58 3.68 18.33
N GLU A 16 -11.58 3.77 17.43
CA GLU A 16 -11.75 4.35 16.10
C GLU A 16 -12.75 3.55 15.25
N LYS A 17 -12.66 2.21 15.24
CA LYS A 17 -13.65 1.37 14.55
C LYS A 17 -15.06 1.59 15.08
N GLN A 18 -15.22 1.65 16.41
CA GLN A 18 -16.51 1.92 17.04
C GLN A 18 -17.07 3.30 16.66
N ALA A 19 -16.22 4.33 16.63
CA ALA A 19 -16.59 5.67 16.20
C ALA A 19 -17.05 5.69 14.72
N ILE A 20 -16.35 4.97 13.83
CA ILE A 20 -16.75 4.86 12.42
C ILE A 20 -18.09 4.13 12.28
N HIS A 21 -18.31 3.04 13.03
CA HIS A 21 -19.60 2.34 13.03
C HIS A 21 -20.74 3.21 13.59
N ALA A 22 -20.49 4.03 14.59
CA ALA A 22 -21.46 5.01 15.09
C ALA A 22 -21.77 6.06 14.02
N ARG A 23 -20.74 6.55 13.29
CA ARG A 23 -20.92 7.52 12.21
C ARG A 23 -21.72 6.95 11.04
N LEU A 24 -21.44 5.71 10.63
CA LEU A 24 -22.23 5.02 9.59
C LEU A 24 -23.70 4.93 9.97
N ARG A 25 -24.01 4.51 11.20
CA ARG A 25 -25.39 4.49 11.70
C ARG A 25 -26.04 5.87 11.72
N ALA A 26 -25.30 6.91 12.08
CA ALA A 26 -25.80 8.28 12.04
C ALA A 26 -26.09 8.76 10.60
N LEU A 27 -25.27 8.34 9.62
CA LEU A 27 -25.50 8.64 8.20
C LEU A 27 -26.71 7.89 7.65
N GLU A 28 -26.88 6.61 8.00
CA GLU A 28 -28.07 5.81 7.65
C GLU A 28 -29.35 6.46 8.19
N GLN A 29 -29.31 7.00 9.41
CA GLN A 29 -30.45 7.71 10.00
C GLN A 29 -30.67 9.11 9.40
N ALA A 30 -29.66 9.66 8.72
CA ALA A 30 -29.71 10.99 8.10
C ALA A 30 -30.11 10.94 6.61
N ILE A 31 -30.50 9.77 6.08
CA ILE A 31 -30.95 9.59 4.68
C ILE A 31 -32.09 10.56 4.31
N GLU A 32 -32.92 10.96 5.29
CA GLU A 32 -34.03 11.91 5.11
C GLU A 32 -33.59 13.39 4.91
N ARG A 33 -32.29 13.72 4.96
CA ARG A 33 -31.79 15.11 4.90
C ARG A 33 -31.41 15.61 3.50
N VAL A 34 -31.42 14.75 2.49
CA VAL A 34 -31.06 15.16 1.12
C VAL A 34 -32.22 15.92 0.49
N ASN A 35 -32.18 17.24 0.54
CA ASN A 35 -33.23 18.12 0.01
C ASN A 35 -32.75 18.99 -1.17
N SER A 36 -31.46 18.96 -1.47
CA SER A 36 -30.83 19.72 -2.54
C SER A 36 -29.72 18.90 -3.22
N PRO A 37 -29.35 19.24 -4.47
CA PRO A 37 -28.19 18.63 -5.13
C PRO A 37 -26.88 18.92 -4.38
N GLU A 38 -26.76 20.08 -3.72
CA GLU A 38 -25.59 20.42 -2.90
C GLU A 38 -25.48 19.51 -1.65
N ASP A 39 -26.60 19.15 -1.02
CA ASP A 39 -26.63 18.19 0.10
C ASP A 39 -26.16 16.81 -0.36
N LEU A 40 -26.53 16.40 -1.57
CA LEU A 40 -26.11 15.13 -2.15
C LEU A 40 -24.61 15.11 -2.42
N GLU A 41 -24.07 16.16 -3.07
CA GLU A 41 -22.64 16.29 -3.34
C GLU A 41 -21.79 16.32 -2.06
N ALA A 42 -22.30 16.89 -0.97
CA ALA A 42 -21.65 16.87 0.33
C ALA A 42 -21.71 15.50 1.02
N LEU A 43 -22.81 14.76 0.83
CA LEU A 43 -23.04 13.46 1.46
C LEU A 43 -22.24 12.32 0.82
N GLU A 44 -22.06 12.34 -0.51
CA GLU A 44 -21.36 11.28 -1.24
C GLU A 44 -19.93 11.01 -0.71
N PRO A 45 -19.06 12.01 -0.50
CA PRO A 45 -17.74 11.80 0.10
C PRO A 45 -17.79 11.19 1.50
N GLU A 46 -18.81 11.51 2.30
CA GLU A 46 -18.95 10.97 3.66
C GLU A 46 -19.36 9.49 3.65
N ILE A 47 -20.32 9.13 2.78
CA ILE A 47 -20.76 7.75 2.55
C ILE A 47 -19.59 6.89 2.07
N HIS A 48 -18.76 7.41 1.16
CA HIS A 48 -17.58 6.67 0.67
C HIS A 48 -16.41 6.67 1.67
N GLY A 49 -16.24 7.75 2.44
CA GLY A 49 -15.12 7.90 3.36
C GLY A 49 -15.16 6.93 4.55
N CYS A 50 -16.35 6.68 5.12
CA CYS A 50 -16.47 5.84 6.31
C CYS A 50 -16.12 4.35 6.04
N PRO A 51 -16.69 3.68 5.03
CA PRO A 51 -16.33 2.30 4.69
C PRO A 51 -14.87 2.17 4.25
N ASP A 52 -14.34 3.14 3.49
CA ASP A 52 -12.95 3.10 3.04
C ASP A 52 -11.95 3.19 4.21
N ARG A 53 -12.27 3.99 5.24
CA ARG A 53 -11.48 4.09 6.47
C ARG A 53 -11.60 2.81 7.32
N LEU A 54 -12.82 2.28 7.48
CA LEU A 54 -13.03 1.01 8.18
C LEU A 54 -12.30 -0.16 7.50
N GLY A 55 -12.32 -0.18 6.17
CA GLY A 55 -11.59 -1.14 5.35
C GLY A 55 -10.08 -1.03 5.55
N ALA A 56 -9.53 0.19 5.65
CA ALA A 56 -8.12 0.40 5.93
C ALA A 56 -7.72 -0.15 7.32
N LEU A 57 -8.49 0.12 8.38
CA LEU A 57 -8.21 -0.40 9.73
C LEU A 57 -8.36 -1.93 9.81
N SER A 58 -9.33 -2.49 9.08
CA SER A 58 -9.49 -3.95 9.00
C SER A 58 -8.30 -4.58 8.27
N LEU A 59 -7.89 -3.98 7.15
CA LEU A 59 -6.73 -4.43 6.39
C LEU A 59 -5.44 -4.32 7.20
N GLN A 60 -5.25 -3.26 7.98
CA GLN A 60 -4.14 -3.10 8.92
C GLN A 60 -4.06 -4.31 9.86
N ALA A 61 -5.15 -4.62 10.55
CA ALA A 61 -5.22 -5.74 11.49
C ALA A 61 -4.92 -7.09 10.82
N HIS A 62 -5.49 -7.34 9.64
CA HIS A 62 -5.23 -8.58 8.90
C HIS A 62 -3.78 -8.71 8.43
N ILE A 63 -3.20 -7.64 7.88
CA ILE A 63 -1.80 -7.68 7.44
C ILE A 63 -0.88 -7.81 8.66
N GLN A 64 -1.15 -7.12 9.76
CA GLN A 64 -0.34 -7.23 10.97
C GLN A 64 -0.37 -8.67 11.53
N ALA A 65 -1.56 -9.27 11.64
CA ALA A 65 -1.70 -10.67 12.05
C ALA A 65 -0.95 -11.64 11.13
N LEU A 66 -0.96 -11.39 9.82
CA LEU A 66 -0.20 -12.18 8.86
C LEU A 66 1.32 -12.02 9.04
N VAL A 67 1.80 -10.77 9.20
CA VAL A 67 3.22 -10.46 9.45
C VAL A 67 3.72 -11.09 10.74
N ASP A 68 2.88 -11.09 11.79
CA ASP A 68 3.22 -11.65 13.09
C ASP A 68 3.13 -13.18 13.13
N SER A 69 2.50 -13.81 12.12
CA SER A 69 2.36 -15.26 12.06
C SER A 69 3.72 -15.98 11.98
N PRO A 70 3.88 -17.12 12.66
CA PRO A 70 5.13 -17.87 12.65
C PRO A 70 5.50 -18.37 11.24
N ALA A 71 4.50 -18.70 10.41
CA ALA A 71 4.70 -19.10 9.02
C ALA A 71 5.37 -17.98 8.21
N GLN A 72 4.83 -16.75 8.28
CA GLN A 72 5.41 -15.59 7.61
C GLN A 72 6.82 -15.27 8.11
N GLN A 73 7.07 -15.41 9.42
CA GLN A 73 8.40 -15.21 9.98
C GLN A 73 9.41 -16.26 9.49
N ALA A 74 8.98 -17.51 9.28
CA ALA A 74 9.84 -18.55 8.71
C ALA A 74 10.18 -18.27 7.24
N GLU A 75 9.20 -17.85 6.44
CA GLU A 75 9.43 -17.42 5.06
C GLU A 75 10.36 -16.20 4.98
N GLU A 76 10.18 -15.23 5.88
CA GLU A 76 11.06 -14.07 6.00
C GLU A 76 12.51 -14.51 6.25
N GLN A 77 12.74 -15.41 7.19
CA GLN A 77 14.08 -15.94 7.48
C GLN A 77 14.67 -16.67 6.27
N GLN A 78 13.85 -17.45 5.56
CA GLN A 78 14.28 -18.18 4.37
C GLN A 78 14.67 -17.22 3.24
N LEU A 79 13.85 -16.20 2.99
CA LEU A 79 14.15 -15.14 2.04
C LEU A 79 15.48 -14.45 2.38
N MET A 80 15.69 -14.13 3.67
CA MET A 80 16.93 -13.48 4.13
C MET A 80 18.17 -14.37 4.01
N LYS A 81 18.05 -15.69 4.11
CA LYS A 81 19.17 -16.63 3.83
C LYS A 81 19.58 -16.60 2.36
N SER A 82 18.59 -16.55 1.46
CA SER A 82 18.81 -16.51 0.00
C SER A 82 19.14 -15.11 -0.54
N TRP A 83 19.07 -14.08 0.31
CA TRP A 83 19.20 -12.70 -0.14
C TRP A 83 20.61 -12.39 -0.67
N PRO A 84 20.74 -11.65 -1.78
CA PRO A 84 22.05 -11.26 -2.30
C PRO A 84 22.75 -10.35 -1.27
N GLY A 85 23.75 -10.89 -0.59
CA GLY A 85 24.53 -10.23 0.45
C GLY A 85 23.95 -10.32 1.86
N ARG A 86 24.83 -10.44 2.86
CA ARG A 86 24.46 -10.70 4.25
C ARG A 86 23.76 -9.48 4.88
N LEU A 87 22.46 -9.62 5.13
CA LEU A 87 21.67 -8.68 5.93
C LEU A 87 21.58 -9.13 7.38
N ARG A 88 21.42 -8.18 8.30
CA ARG A 88 21.12 -8.42 9.71
C ARG A 88 19.81 -7.74 10.08
N SER A 89 19.05 -8.37 10.95
CA SER A 89 17.86 -7.77 11.55
C SER A 89 18.29 -6.66 12.51
N GLU A 90 17.59 -5.54 12.46
CA GLU A 90 17.70 -4.41 13.39
C GLU A 90 16.52 -4.33 14.36
N GLY A 91 15.65 -5.34 14.33
CA GLY A 91 14.41 -5.36 15.10
C GLY A 91 13.22 -4.86 14.28
N TYR A 92 12.18 -4.44 15.00
CA TYR A 92 10.91 -4.01 14.41
C TYR A 92 10.84 -2.49 14.30
N GLU A 93 10.28 -2.02 13.20
CA GLU A 93 9.99 -0.61 12.93
C GLU A 93 8.52 -0.45 12.52
N CYS A 94 7.92 0.67 12.87
CA CYS A 94 6.60 1.05 12.38
C CYS A 94 6.73 1.73 11.00
N VAL A 95 6.00 1.20 10.02
CA VAL A 95 6.03 1.66 8.64
C VAL A 95 4.63 1.99 8.16
N TRP A 96 4.47 3.22 7.70
CA TRP A 96 3.25 3.70 7.04
C TRP A 96 3.16 3.16 5.62
N ILE A 97 2.02 2.55 5.26
CA ILE A 97 1.74 1.98 3.94
C ILE A 97 0.43 2.55 3.41
N ARG A 98 0.38 2.78 2.10
CA ARG A 98 -0.82 3.22 1.39
C ARG A 98 -1.65 2.06 0.87
N THR A 99 -2.93 2.07 1.21
CA THR A 99 -3.93 1.11 0.74
C THR A 99 -4.51 1.53 -0.60
N LEU A 100 -5.30 0.64 -1.22
CA LEU A 100 -6.04 0.93 -2.45
C LEU A 100 -6.99 2.12 -2.28
N SER A 101 -7.64 2.24 -1.11
CA SER A 101 -8.57 3.34 -0.80
C SER A 101 -7.88 4.70 -0.60
N GLY A 102 -6.54 4.74 -0.64
CA GLY A 102 -5.76 5.97 -0.43
C GLY A 102 -5.46 6.29 1.03
N TYR A 103 -5.93 5.48 1.98
CA TYR A 103 -5.63 5.64 3.40
C TYR A 103 -4.24 5.12 3.75
N TRP A 104 -3.70 5.67 4.84
CA TRP A 104 -2.47 5.21 5.44
C TRP A 104 -2.77 4.23 6.56
N ILE A 105 -2.08 3.10 6.53
CA ILE A 105 -2.07 2.12 7.62
C ILE A 105 -0.66 2.03 8.20
N GLN A 106 -0.56 1.76 9.49
CA GLN A 106 0.70 1.57 10.20
C GLN A 106 0.93 0.08 10.43
N LEU A 107 2.07 -0.43 9.99
CA LEU A 107 2.46 -1.82 10.24
C LEU A 107 3.77 -1.88 11.02
N ARG A 108 3.83 -2.77 12.00
CA ARG A 108 5.06 -3.12 12.73
C ARG A 108 5.74 -4.27 12.00
N VAL A 109 6.85 -3.97 11.34
CA VAL A 109 7.58 -4.92 10.49
C VAL A 109 9.06 -4.98 10.83
N ARG A 110 9.68 -6.13 10.60
CA ARG A 110 11.12 -6.31 10.86
C ARG A 110 11.95 -5.63 9.78
N TYR A 111 12.98 -4.89 10.20
CA TYR A 111 13.88 -4.18 9.31
C TYR A 111 15.23 -4.89 9.21
N TYR A 112 15.71 -5.09 7.99
CA TYR A 112 16.98 -5.73 7.68
C TYR A 112 17.94 -4.78 6.99
N ARG A 113 19.20 -4.71 7.47
CA ARG A 113 20.24 -3.90 6.83
C ARG A 113 21.60 -4.60 6.79
N ARG A 114 22.48 -4.17 5.88
CA ARG A 114 23.86 -4.65 5.83
C ARG A 114 24.70 -3.93 6.90
N ARG A 115 25.62 -4.65 7.52
CA ARG A 115 26.70 -4.04 8.30
C ARG A 115 27.59 -3.29 7.30
N CYS A 116 27.71 -1.96 7.46
CA CYS A 116 28.77 -1.14 6.85
C CYS A 116 28.98 -1.23 5.32
N HIS A 117 27.97 -0.88 4.52
CA HIS A 117 28.23 -0.26 3.20
C HIS A 117 27.74 1.19 3.21
N ARG A 118 28.69 2.12 3.10
CA ARG A 118 28.44 3.49 2.65
C ARG A 118 28.97 3.56 1.21
N ARG A 119 28.14 3.99 0.26
CA ARG A 119 28.60 4.37 -1.09
C ARG A 119 28.45 5.89 -1.17
N ASN A 120 29.57 6.60 -1.33
CA ASN A 120 29.61 8.08 -1.35
C ASN A 120 28.96 8.73 -0.11
N GLY A 121 29.26 8.22 1.10
CA GLY A 121 28.71 8.77 2.35
C GLY A 121 27.23 8.49 2.60
N LYS A 122 26.50 7.92 1.62
CA LYS A 122 25.08 7.59 1.74
C LYS A 122 24.92 6.15 2.23
N ARG A 123 24.10 5.97 3.28
CA ARG A 123 23.74 4.66 3.84
C ARG A 123 22.93 3.88 2.79
N HIS A 124 23.27 2.63 2.53
CA HIS A 124 22.42 1.77 1.69
C HIS A 124 21.05 1.59 2.33
N LYS A 125 19.99 1.63 1.51
CA LYS A 125 18.63 1.35 1.97
C LYS A 125 18.55 -0.12 2.40
N GLY A 126 18.03 -0.38 3.60
CA GLY A 126 17.68 -1.72 4.04
C GLY A 126 16.39 -2.20 3.38
N VAL A 127 15.87 -3.32 3.89
CA VAL A 127 14.73 -4.05 3.34
C VAL A 127 13.79 -4.45 4.47
N TYR A 128 12.49 -4.34 4.21
CA TYR A 128 11.42 -4.91 5.04
C TYR A 128 10.97 -6.21 4.37
N ALA A 129 11.50 -7.34 4.82
CA ALA A 129 11.37 -8.61 4.10
C ALA A 129 9.93 -9.13 4.10
N ALA A 130 9.22 -9.02 5.23
CA ALA A 130 7.79 -9.28 5.30
C ALA A 130 6.98 -8.48 4.24
N LEU A 131 7.26 -7.18 4.06
CA LEU A 131 6.56 -6.37 3.05
C LEU A 131 6.87 -6.82 1.62
N VAL A 132 8.11 -7.25 1.37
CA VAL A 132 8.51 -7.78 0.05
C VAL A 132 7.74 -9.06 -0.28
N LEU A 133 7.60 -9.98 0.68
CA LEU A 133 6.82 -11.21 0.51
C LEU A 133 5.35 -10.92 0.21
N LEU A 134 4.79 -9.90 0.85
CA LEU A 134 3.41 -9.43 0.60
C LEU A 134 3.26 -8.62 -0.69
N GLY A 135 4.33 -8.43 -1.47
CA GLY A 135 4.30 -7.63 -2.69
C GLY A 135 4.09 -6.13 -2.46
N ILE A 136 4.28 -5.65 -1.23
CA ILE A 136 4.19 -4.25 -0.85
C ILE A 136 5.53 -3.57 -1.16
N HIS A 137 5.53 -2.63 -2.08
CA HIS A 137 6.73 -1.90 -2.50
C HIS A 137 6.54 -0.40 -2.43
N GLU A 138 7.62 0.34 -2.12
CA GLU A 138 7.58 1.80 -1.96
C GLU A 138 6.46 2.27 -1.00
N ARG A 139 6.18 1.46 0.04
CA ARG A 139 5.12 1.70 1.02
C ARG A 139 3.72 1.80 0.40
N CYS A 140 3.47 1.07 -0.69
CA CYS A 140 2.17 1.01 -1.35
C CYS A 140 1.76 -0.44 -1.56
N THR A 141 0.48 -0.74 -1.33
CA THR A 141 -0.12 -2.02 -1.73
C THR A 141 -0.06 -2.20 -3.24
N LEU A 142 0.00 -3.46 -3.70
CA LEU A 142 0.04 -3.76 -5.14
C LEU A 142 -1.20 -3.23 -5.87
N GLY A 143 -2.38 -3.33 -5.23
CA GLY A 143 -3.63 -2.77 -5.77
C GLY A 143 -3.54 -1.26 -6.00
N PHE A 144 -3.01 -0.50 -5.04
CA PHE A 144 -2.79 0.94 -5.22
C PHE A 144 -1.82 1.24 -6.37
N ALA A 145 -0.74 0.46 -6.48
CA ALA A 145 0.21 0.59 -7.57
C ALA A 145 -0.40 0.33 -8.95
N ALA A 146 -1.21 -0.73 -9.06
CA ALA A 146 -1.95 -1.05 -10.28
C ALA A 146 -2.94 0.06 -10.65
N MET A 147 -3.70 0.55 -9.66
CA MET A 147 -4.66 1.63 -9.85
C MET A 147 -3.99 2.91 -10.37
N VAL A 148 -2.94 3.38 -9.69
CA VAL A 148 -2.15 4.55 -10.11
C VAL A 148 -1.60 4.36 -11.53
N SER A 149 -1.11 3.16 -11.84
CA SER A 149 -0.56 2.87 -13.17
C SER A 149 -1.63 2.89 -14.26
N GLY A 150 -2.81 2.32 -13.97
CA GLY A 150 -3.96 2.34 -14.87
C GLY A 150 -4.46 3.76 -15.14
N TRP A 151 -4.68 4.56 -14.09
CA TRP A 151 -5.07 5.97 -14.25
C TRP A 151 -4.00 6.79 -14.98
N SER A 152 -2.72 6.54 -14.71
CA SER A 152 -1.63 7.22 -15.41
C SER A 152 -1.61 6.90 -16.90
N ALA A 153 -1.93 5.65 -17.27
CA ALA A 153 -2.03 5.23 -18.67
C ALA A 153 -3.25 5.84 -19.38
N LEU A 154 -4.38 5.99 -18.67
CA LEU A 154 -5.61 6.56 -19.22
C LEU A 154 -5.55 8.09 -19.36
N LEU A 155 -5.06 8.79 -18.33
CA LEU A 155 -5.08 10.25 -18.26
C LEU A 155 -3.84 10.88 -18.91
N ASN A 156 -2.77 10.09 -19.13
CA ASN A 156 -1.48 10.55 -19.66
C ASN A 156 -0.87 11.73 -18.85
N SER A 157 -1.37 11.99 -17.63
CA SER A 157 -0.97 13.09 -16.75
C SER A 157 -0.95 12.63 -15.30
N PHE A 158 0.20 12.73 -14.64
CA PHE A 158 0.33 12.39 -13.22
C PHE A 158 -0.31 13.41 -12.27
N ASP A 159 -0.59 14.62 -12.76
CA ASP A 159 -1.24 15.64 -11.95
C ASP A 159 -2.76 15.45 -11.95
N GLU A 160 -3.33 14.92 -13.03
CA GLU A 160 -4.74 14.48 -13.08
C GLU A 160 -4.98 13.22 -12.22
N VAL A 161 -4.02 12.28 -12.19
CA VAL A 161 -4.09 11.11 -11.28
C VAL A 161 -4.21 11.52 -9.81
N ARG A 162 -3.68 12.69 -9.42
CA ARG A 162 -3.84 13.20 -8.05
C ARG A 162 -5.23 13.72 -7.75
N GLN A 163 -5.98 14.10 -8.77
CA GLN A 163 -7.33 14.63 -8.63
C GLN A 163 -8.37 13.50 -8.53
N VAL A 164 -8.03 12.29 -9.00
CA VAL A 164 -8.86 11.10 -8.80
C VAL A 164 -9.04 10.86 -7.29
N PRO A 165 -10.25 10.57 -6.78
CA PRO A 165 -10.54 10.52 -5.34
C PRO A 165 -9.58 9.64 -4.50
N ALA A 166 -9.14 8.50 -5.02
CA ALA A 166 -8.13 7.66 -4.36
C ALA A 166 -6.73 8.30 -4.37
N GLY A 167 -6.36 8.97 -5.47
CA GLY A 167 -5.13 9.74 -5.60
C GLY A 167 -5.11 10.98 -4.69
N ALA A 168 -6.23 11.69 -4.59
CA ALA A 168 -6.40 12.85 -3.72
C ALA A 168 -6.22 12.48 -2.24
N ARG A 169 -6.86 11.39 -1.81
CA ARG A 169 -6.75 10.86 -0.44
C ARG A 169 -5.34 10.38 -0.09
N SER A 170 -4.59 9.90 -1.09
CA SER A 170 -3.24 9.35 -0.86
C SER A 170 -2.15 10.39 -0.52
N GLY A 171 -2.38 11.68 -0.80
CA GLY A 171 -1.39 12.75 -0.59
C GLY A 171 -0.04 12.51 -1.29
N VAL A 172 -0.02 11.70 -2.36
CA VAL A 172 1.22 11.25 -3.00
C VAL A 172 1.81 12.38 -3.87
N ARG A 173 3.08 12.71 -3.66
CA ARG A 173 3.82 13.63 -4.57
C ARG A 173 4.01 12.99 -5.94
N GLY A 174 3.95 13.76 -7.02
CA GLY A 174 4.05 13.24 -8.40
C GLY A 174 5.30 12.40 -8.71
N LYS A 175 6.43 12.67 -8.04
CA LYS A 175 7.65 11.85 -8.17
C LYS A 175 7.45 10.39 -7.74
N VAL A 176 6.56 10.14 -6.77
CA VAL A 176 6.24 8.79 -6.29
C VAL A 176 5.30 8.09 -7.26
N HIS A 177 4.27 8.76 -7.80
CA HIS A 177 3.40 8.22 -8.85
C HIS A 177 4.19 7.73 -10.06
N ARG A 178 5.14 8.54 -10.54
CA ARG A 178 6.04 8.17 -11.64
C ARG A 178 6.78 6.87 -11.33
N LYS A 179 7.48 6.80 -10.19
CA LYS A 179 8.24 5.62 -9.79
C LYS A 179 7.37 4.37 -9.66
N LEU A 180 6.17 4.53 -9.11
CA LEU A 180 5.22 3.43 -8.92
C LEU A 180 4.78 2.88 -10.27
N THR A 181 4.40 3.76 -11.19
CA THR A 181 3.97 3.42 -12.55
C THR A 181 5.08 2.73 -13.33
N TYR A 182 6.30 3.26 -13.30
CA TYR A 182 7.44 2.64 -13.96
C TYR A 182 7.72 1.23 -13.44
N ARG A 183 7.74 1.04 -12.12
CA ARG A 183 7.99 -0.28 -11.53
C ARG A 183 6.88 -1.28 -11.78
N TYR A 184 5.64 -0.82 -11.77
CA TYR A 184 4.51 -1.67 -12.12
C TYR A 184 4.59 -2.12 -13.59
N ALA A 185 4.94 -1.20 -14.50
CA ALA A 185 5.19 -1.53 -15.91
C ALA A 185 6.39 -2.49 -16.09
N GLU A 186 7.49 -2.30 -15.36
CA GLU A 186 8.63 -3.23 -15.36
C GLU A 186 8.20 -4.64 -14.91
N LYS A 187 7.41 -4.74 -13.84
CA LYS A 187 6.84 -6.03 -13.40
C LYS A 187 5.96 -6.66 -14.48
N ALA A 188 5.06 -5.88 -15.08
CA ALA A 188 4.18 -6.37 -16.15
C ALA A 188 5.00 -6.91 -17.33
N ARG A 189 6.06 -6.20 -17.75
CA ARG A 189 6.98 -6.66 -18.80
C ARG A 189 7.71 -7.94 -18.43
N ALA A 190 8.19 -8.06 -17.20
CA ALA A 190 8.85 -9.29 -16.73
C ALA A 190 7.90 -10.49 -16.78
N VAL A 191 6.64 -10.32 -16.39
CA VAL A 191 5.61 -11.37 -16.47
C VAL A 191 5.27 -11.71 -17.93
N GLN A 192 5.19 -10.71 -18.82
CA GLN A 192 5.01 -10.91 -20.26
C GLN A 192 6.17 -11.70 -20.87
N GLN A 193 7.42 -11.33 -20.54
CA GLN A 193 8.62 -12.01 -21.02
C GLN A 193 8.75 -13.44 -20.47
N ALA A 194 8.26 -13.69 -19.26
CA ALA A 194 8.16 -15.02 -18.68
C ALA A 194 7.03 -15.88 -19.27
N GLY A 195 6.31 -15.38 -20.29
CA GLY A 195 5.23 -16.11 -20.97
C GLY A 195 3.99 -16.36 -20.12
N SER A 196 3.89 -15.73 -18.94
CA SER A 196 2.81 -15.97 -17.97
C SER A 196 1.55 -15.11 -18.23
N LEU A 197 1.59 -14.22 -19.22
CA LEU A 197 0.42 -13.46 -19.68
C LEU A 197 0.00 -13.98 -21.05
N TRP A 198 -1.02 -14.82 -21.07
CA TRP A 198 -1.79 -15.13 -22.27
C TRP A 198 -2.61 -13.88 -22.64
N LEU A 199 -1.98 -12.92 -23.32
CA LEU A 199 -2.71 -11.88 -24.02
C LEU A 199 -3.32 -12.53 -25.25
N GLY A 200 -4.63 -12.75 -25.23
CA GLY A 200 -5.38 -13.40 -26.31
C GLY A 200 -4.96 -12.89 -27.71
N GLU A 201 -4.94 -13.81 -28.66
CA GLU A 201 -4.55 -13.57 -30.05
C GLU A 201 -5.22 -12.30 -30.59
N GLY A 202 -4.44 -11.25 -30.87
CA GLY A 202 -4.97 -10.06 -31.53
C GLY A 202 -4.16 -8.78 -31.43
N PHE A 203 -3.38 -8.56 -30.37
CA PHE A 203 -2.60 -7.32 -30.27
C PHE A 203 -1.23 -7.46 -30.95
N LYS A 204 -1.19 -7.17 -32.27
CA LYS A 204 0.04 -6.85 -33.01
C LYS A 204 0.62 -5.50 -32.55
N GLY A 205 1.00 -5.39 -31.28
CA GLY A 205 1.84 -4.33 -30.76
C GLY A 205 3.31 -4.65 -31.04
N ARG A 206 4.08 -3.65 -31.49
CA ARG A 206 5.51 -3.80 -31.84
C ARG A 206 6.33 -4.24 -30.63
N MET A 207 6.72 -5.52 -30.60
CA MET A 207 7.69 -6.08 -29.68
C MET A 207 9.07 -5.54 -30.05
N ARG A 208 9.52 -4.46 -29.42
CA ARG A 208 10.93 -4.02 -29.52
C ARG A 208 11.74 -4.77 -28.49
N CYS A 209 12.41 -5.83 -28.94
CA CYS A 209 13.59 -6.36 -28.27
C CYS A 209 14.68 -5.29 -28.40
N ILE A 210 15.13 -4.70 -27.29
CA ILE A 210 16.36 -3.92 -27.25
C ILE A 210 17.42 -4.86 -26.67
N GLY A 211 18.37 -5.26 -27.51
CA GLY A 211 19.59 -5.96 -27.12
C GLY A 211 20.63 -5.02 -26.52
#